data_AF-A0A9P0HBE3-F1
#
_entry.id   AF-A0A9P0HBE3-F1
#
_cell.length_a   1.000
_cell.length_b   1.000
_cell.length_c   1.000
_cell.angle_alpha   90.00
_cell.angle_beta   90.00
_cell.angle_gamma   90.00
#
_symmetry.space_group_name_H-M   'P 1'
#
loop_
_entity.id
_entity.type
_entity.pdbx_description
1 polymer ?
#
loop_
_entity_poly.entity_id
_entity_poly.type
_entity_poly.pdbx_seq_one_letter_code
_entity_poly.pdbx_strand_id
1 'polypeptide(L)'
;MYQRRPTVFGVEDCLYLAVYTHDTKGKAPVLFHLHGGGFIAGNGPHKTDPRYLMDEDVVVVVVNYRVGIMGFLSFEDNVMPGNQGLKDQVMALRWVKNNIAKFGGDPNKVTLVGESAGAASVYHHTISPLSKGLFHRGIAESGSSYNMRCIMPPGMAKERAQKLAELVSCRKNNSKEATDCLLKKDAKELVGHMEDFRAYTDSWYTSGIFDAANKHTGDVYFYYFDYRGEFSFFPSGGNKTQYAIGASHTDEIIYLWHNKNFASNLKGEDLELSKKLVKIWTDFAKFG
;
A
#
# COMPACT_ATOMS: atom_id res chain seq x y z
N MET A 1 -2.42 22.66 -25.17
CA MET A 1 -2.09 22.11 -23.84
C MET A 1 -0.64 21.64 -23.87
N TYR A 2 0.26 22.33 -23.16
CA TYR A 2 1.62 21.82 -22.94
C TYR A 2 1.53 20.73 -21.87
N GLN A 3 1.45 19.45 -22.27
CA GLN A 3 1.73 18.35 -21.36
C GLN A 3 3.24 18.39 -21.07
N ARG A 4 3.64 18.98 -19.94
CA ARG A 4 5.01 18.77 -19.44
C ARG A 4 5.17 17.27 -19.24
N ARG A 5 6.16 16.67 -19.91
CA ARG A 5 6.57 15.29 -19.63
C ARG A 5 6.87 15.21 -18.12
N PRO A 6 6.41 14.17 -17.41
CA PRO A 6 6.72 14.02 -16.00
C PRO A 6 8.25 14.00 -15.83
N THR A 7 8.75 14.74 -14.83
CA THR A 7 10.16 14.65 -14.45
C THR A 7 10.40 13.25 -13.88
N VAL A 8 11.30 12.50 -14.51
CA VAL A 8 11.68 11.14 -14.08
C VAL A 8 12.77 11.25 -13.02
N PHE A 9 12.58 10.58 -11.89
CA PHE A 9 13.56 10.50 -10.80
C PHE A 9 13.87 9.04 -10.49
N GLY A 10 15.15 8.69 -10.33
CA GLY A 10 15.61 7.34 -9.99
C GLY A 10 16.78 6.86 -10.86
N VAL A 11 17.32 5.69 -10.52
CA VAL A 11 18.36 4.95 -11.28
C VAL A 11 17.98 3.47 -11.32
N GLU A 12 18.46 2.73 -12.34
CA GLU A 12 18.14 1.30 -12.49
C GLU A 12 18.83 0.41 -11.45
N ASP A 13 20.05 0.78 -11.06
CA ASP A 13 20.75 0.16 -9.94
C ASP A 13 20.12 0.65 -8.62
N CYS A 14 19.01 0.01 -8.25
CA CYS A 14 18.19 0.43 -7.11
C CYS A 14 17.86 -0.70 -6.13
N LEU A 15 18.27 -1.94 -6.41
CA LEU A 15 17.96 -3.13 -5.61
C LEU A 15 18.81 -3.22 -4.34
N TYR A 16 18.57 -2.26 -3.46
CA TYR A 16 19.20 -2.14 -2.15
C TYR A 16 18.18 -2.33 -1.05
N LEU A 17 18.68 -2.74 0.12
CA LEU A 17 17.94 -2.79 1.37
C LEU A 17 18.74 -2.13 2.48
N ALA A 18 18.04 -1.65 3.50
CA ALA A 18 18.61 -1.16 4.74
C ALA A 18 18.12 -2.01 5.91
N VAL A 19 19.01 -2.29 6.86
CA VAL A 19 18.70 -3.03 8.09
C VAL A 19 18.94 -2.12 9.28
N TYR A 20 17.95 -2.00 10.15
CA TYR A 20 17.99 -1.24 11.39
C TYR A 20 17.83 -2.22 12.55
N THR A 21 18.76 -2.18 13.50
CA THR A 21 18.85 -3.12 14.61
C THR A 21 19.56 -2.48 15.79
N HIS A 22 19.16 -2.83 17.01
CA HIS A 22 19.86 -2.42 18.25
C HIS A 22 21.02 -3.33 18.59
N ASP A 23 20.87 -4.63 18.36
CA ASP A 23 21.86 -5.64 18.70
C ASP A 23 22.02 -6.65 17.58
N THR A 24 23.19 -6.63 16.93
CA THR A 24 23.56 -7.59 15.87
C THR A 24 23.71 -9.04 16.34
N LYS A 25 23.79 -9.28 17.65
CA LYS A 25 23.92 -10.62 18.25
C LYS A 25 22.60 -11.18 18.79
N GLY A 26 21.54 -10.39 18.72
CA GLY A 26 20.21 -10.77 19.19
C GLY A 26 19.50 -11.79 18.30
N LYS A 27 18.23 -12.02 18.61
CA LYS A 27 17.31 -12.86 17.81
C LYS A 27 15.91 -12.26 17.83
N ALA A 28 15.83 -10.96 17.52
CA ALA A 28 14.61 -10.18 17.56
C ALA A 28 13.71 -10.47 16.34
N PRO A 29 12.38 -10.33 16.44
CA PRO A 29 11.49 -10.42 15.30
C PRO A 29 11.82 -9.40 14.22
N VAL A 30 11.59 -9.77 12.96
CA VAL A 30 11.96 -8.96 11.79
C VAL A 30 10.69 -8.36 11.18
N LEU A 31 10.62 -7.03 11.12
CA LEU A 31 9.65 -6.29 10.32
C LEU A 31 10.25 -6.03 8.94
N PHE A 32 9.65 -6.60 7.90
CA PHE A 32 10.08 -6.46 6.52
C PHE A 32 9.13 -5.50 5.78
N HIS A 33 9.58 -4.26 5.57
CA HIS A 33 8.77 -3.17 5.04
C HIS A 33 8.78 -3.11 3.51
N LEU A 34 7.58 -3.14 2.93
CA LEU A 34 7.28 -2.99 1.52
C LEU A 34 6.57 -1.64 1.31
N HIS A 35 7.26 -0.69 0.67
CA HIS A 35 6.69 0.65 0.45
C HIS A 35 5.49 0.63 -0.52
N GLY A 36 4.55 1.57 -0.36
CA GLY A 36 3.47 1.86 -1.29
C GLY A 36 3.91 2.64 -2.53
N GLY A 37 2.97 3.31 -3.20
CA GLY A 37 3.23 4.13 -4.41
C GLY A 37 2.64 3.57 -5.71
N GLY A 38 1.58 2.76 -5.60
CA GLY A 38 0.78 2.31 -6.74
C GLY A 38 1.55 1.48 -7.78
N PHE A 39 2.64 0.83 -7.37
CA PHE A 39 3.59 0.12 -8.24
C PHE A 39 4.26 0.97 -9.32
N ILE A 40 4.11 2.31 -9.30
CA ILE A 40 4.69 3.21 -10.30
C ILE A 40 5.78 4.13 -9.72
N ALA A 41 5.82 4.25 -8.40
CA ALA A 41 6.76 5.09 -7.67
C ALA A 41 7.00 4.50 -6.27
N GLY A 42 7.98 5.07 -5.57
CA GLY A 42 8.35 4.68 -4.22
C GLY A 42 9.85 4.57 -4.06
N ASN A 43 10.32 4.59 -2.82
CA ASN A 43 11.72 4.42 -2.46
C ASN A 43 11.76 4.10 -0.97
N GLY A 44 12.11 2.87 -0.61
CA GLY A 44 12.12 2.44 0.78
C GLY A 44 13.23 3.11 1.58
N PRO A 45 14.50 2.69 1.42
CA PRO A 45 15.60 3.11 2.29
C PRO A 45 15.85 4.62 2.36
N HIS A 46 15.52 5.40 1.32
CA HIS A 46 15.71 6.85 1.35
C HIS A 46 14.53 7.65 1.93
N LYS A 47 13.33 7.09 1.99
CA LYS A 47 12.13 7.81 2.45
C LYS A 47 11.49 7.24 3.71
N THR A 48 11.95 6.08 4.19
CA THR A 48 11.43 5.43 5.39
C THR A 48 12.44 5.55 6.52
N ASP A 49 12.10 6.29 7.57
CA ASP A 49 12.84 6.33 8.84
C ASP A 49 12.06 5.50 9.88
N PRO A 50 12.59 4.34 10.34
CA PRO A 50 11.89 3.46 11.27
C PRO A 50 12.04 3.86 12.74
N ARG A 51 12.54 5.07 13.06
CA ARG A 51 12.86 5.50 14.43
C ARG A 51 11.83 5.13 15.49
N TYR A 52 10.55 5.33 15.21
CA TYR A 52 9.49 5.01 16.17
C TYR A 52 9.41 3.50 16.45
N LEU A 53 9.54 2.66 15.41
CA LEU A 53 9.63 1.21 15.56
C LEU A 53 10.91 0.77 16.27
N MET A 54 11.97 1.57 16.18
CA MET A 54 13.22 1.34 16.93
C MET A 54 13.08 1.68 18.42
N ASP A 55 11.93 2.11 18.94
CA ASP A 55 11.71 2.14 20.40
C ASP A 55 11.43 0.73 20.96
N GLU A 56 11.23 -0.25 20.09
CA GLU A 56 10.91 -1.64 20.43
C GLU A 56 12.04 -2.61 20.02
N ASP A 57 12.08 -3.78 20.67
CA ASP A 57 13.06 -4.84 20.36
C ASP A 57 12.66 -5.61 19.09
N VAL A 58 12.93 -5.00 17.94
CA VAL A 58 12.69 -5.54 16.59
C VAL A 58 13.86 -5.20 15.67
N VAL A 59 14.02 -6.00 14.62
CA VAL A 59 14.86 -5.65 13.45
C VAL A 59 13.96 -5.16 12.33
N VAL A 60 14.27 -4.00 11.76
CA VAL A 60 13.52 -3.46 10.62
C VAL A 60 14.34 -3.58 9.36
N VAL A 61 13.77 -4.19 8.32
CA VAL A 61 14.35 -4.29 6.99
C VAL A 61 13.49 -3.48 6.03
N VAL A 62 14.08 -2.48 5.39
CA VAL A 62 13.41 -1.65 4.38
C VAL A 62 14.04 -1.94 3.03
N VAL A 63 13.22 -2.21 2.02
CA VAL A 63 13.71 -2.64 0.70
C VAL A 63 13.25 -1.72 -0.42
N ASN A 64 14.03 -1.69 -1.50
CA ASN A 64 13.57 -1.25 -2.81
C ASN A 64 13.19 -2.44 -3.67
N TYR A 65 12.25 -2.21 -4.59
CA TYR A 65 11.91 -3.12 -5.67
C TYR A 65 11.63 -2.32 -6.93
N ARG A 66 11.79 -2.91 -8.12
CA ARG A 66 11.52 -2.19 -9.37
C ARG A 66 10.05 -1.79 -9.46
N VAL A 67 9.80 -0.57 -9.93
CA VAL A 67 8.47 0.02 -10.12
C VAL A 67 8.26 0.46 -11.57
N GLY A 68 7.01 0.79 -11.91
CA GLY A 68 6.60 1.24 -13.23
C GLY A 68 6.89 0.21 -14.31
N ILE A 69 7.27 0.71 -15.48
CA ILE A 69 7.60 -0.12 -16.64
C ILE A 69 8.77 -1.07 -16.31
N MET A 70 9.76 -0.62 -15.54
CA MET A 70 10.92 -1.44 -15.18
C MET A 70 10.58 -2.64 -14.29
N GLY A 71 9.53 -2.52 -13.47
CA GLY A 71 9.10 -3.57 -12.55
C GLY A 71 7.97 -4.45 -13.07
N PHE A 72 7.13 -3.94 -13.96
CA PHE A 72 5.84 -4.57 -14.24
C PHE A 72 5.48 -4.66 -15.73
N LEU A 73 6.39 -4.28 -16.64
CA LEU A 73 6.20 -4.56 -18.06
C LEU A 73 6.24 -6.08 -18.31
N SER A 74 5.30 -6.55 -19.13
CA SER A 74 5.14 -7.96 -19.49
C SER A 74 4.78 -8.08 -20.97
N PHE A 75 5.32 -9.10 -21.65
CA PHE A 75 4.78 -9.62 -22.91
C PHE A 75 4.05 -10.96 -22.72
N GLU A 76 3.92 -11.42 -21.47
CA GLU A 76 3.25 -12.68 -21.11
C GLU A 76 3.89 -13.91 -21.76
N ASP A 77 5.17 -13.80 -22.11
CA ASP A 77 6.00 -14.88 -22.62
C ASP A 77 7.11 -15.25 -21.62
N ASN A 78 7.91 -16.26 -21.98
CA ASN A 78 9.02 -16.71 -21.13
C ASN A 78 10.21 -15.73 -21.10
N VAL A 79 10.22 -14.72 -21.98
CA VAL A 79 11.32 -13.74 -22.10
C VAL A 79 11.07 -12.56 -21.18
N MET A 80 9.86 -12.01 -21.18
CA MET A 80 9.41 -10.95 -20.29
C MET A 80 8.05 -11.30 -19.65
N PRO A 81 8.04 -12.22 -18.68
CA PRO A 81 6.82 -12.70 -18.02
C PRO A 81 6.17 -11.69 -17.05
N GLY A 82 6.69 -10.48 -16.92
CA GLY A 82 6.22 -9.48 -15.96
C GLY A 82 6.58 -9.76 -14.50
N ASN A 83 5.98 -8.98 -13.60
CA ASN A 83 6.12 -9.08 -12.14
C ASN A 83 7.56 -9.07 -11.64
N GLN A 84 8.43 -8.32 -12.32
CA GLN A 84 9.83 -8.17 -11.93
C GLN A 84 9.95 -7.51 -10.55
N GLY A 85 9.12 -6.50 -10.24
CA GLY A 85 9.07 -5.87 -8.92
C GLY A 85 8.71 -6.87 -7.80
N LEU A 86 7.72 -7.74 -8.02
CA LEU A 86 7.38 -8.79 -7.03
C LEU A 86 8.51 -9.84 -6.90
N LYS A 87 9.20 -10.16 -8.00
CA LYS A 87 10.36 -11.07 -7.97
C LYS A 87 11.55 -10.45 -7.21
N ASP A 88 11.75 -9.14 -7.31
CA ASP A 88 12.74 -8.43 -6.51
C ASP A 88 12.42 -8.51 -5.01
N GLN A 89 11.15 -8.36 -4.63
CA GLN A 89 10.69 -8.54 -3.25
C GLN A 89 10.96 -9.97 -2.75
N VAL A 90 10.70 -11.00 -3.57
CA VAL A 90 11.07 -12.40 -3.25
C VAL A 90 12.58 -12.56 -3.08
N MET A 91 13.39 -11.92 -3.92
CA MET A 91 14.85 -11.96 -3.80
C MET A 91 15.31 -11.34 -2.48
N ALA A 92 14.77 -10.19 -2.10
CA ALA A 92 15.06 -9.54 -0.82
C ALA A 92 14.62 -10.40 0.37
N LEU A 93 13.46 -11.08 0.29
CA LEU A 93 13.02 -12.03 1.33
C LEU A 93 13.96 -13.24 1.47
N ARG A 94 14.47 -13.77 0.35
CA ARG A 94 15.51 -14.82 0.38
C ARG A 94 16.80 -14.31 1.01
N TRP A 95 17.18 -13.07 0.71
CA TRP A 95 18.33 -12.43 1.36
C TRP A 95 18.14 -12.36 2.87
N VAL A 96 16.97 -11.92 3.34
CA VAL A 96 16.64 -11.85 4.77
C VAL A 96 16.73 -13.22 5.41
N LYS A 97 16.09 -14.24 4.82
CA LYS A 97 16.15 -15.61 5.34
C LYS A 97 17.58 -16.13 5.50
N ASN A 98 18.48 -15.77 4.59
CA ASN A 98 19.86 -16.26 4.57
C ASN A 98 20.83 -15.41 5.41
N ASN A 99 20.49 -14.16 5.73
CA ASN A 99 21.47 -13.20 6.28
C ASN A 99 21.01 -12.49 7.56
N ILE A 100 19.71 -12.39 7.85
CA ILE A 100 19.22 -11.49 8.91
C ILE A 100 19.68 -11.89 10.32
N ALA A 101 20.01 -13.17 10.53
CA ALA A 101 20.61 -13.66 11.77
C ALA A 101 21.94 -12.98 12.11
N LYS A 102 22.69 -12.50 11.10
CA LYS A 102 23.95 -11.75 11.31
C LYS A 102 23.71 -10.30 11.77
N PHE A 103 22.47 -9.83 11.68
CA PHE A 103 22.04 -8.49 12.06
C PHE A 103 21.12 -8.53 13.29
N GLY A 104 21.09 -9.66 14.01
CA GLY A 104 20.30 -9.82 15.23
C GLY A 104 18.83 -10.20 15.01
N GLY A 105 18.41 -10.46 13.77
CA GLY A 105 17.04 -10.83 13.46
C GLY A 105 16.81 -12.33 13.45
N ASP A 106 15.62 -12.78 13.85
CA ASP A 106 15.21 -14.18 13.72
C ASP A 106 14.63 -14.46 12.32
N PRO A 107 15.31 -15.24 11.46
CA PRO A 107 14.75 -15.61 10.14
C PRO A 107 13.47 -16.45 10.25
N ASN A 108 13.12 -16.96 11.44
CA ASN A 108 11.89 -17.71 11.70
C ASN A 108 10.78 -16.85 12.33
N LYS A 109 10.99 -15.53 12.46
CA LYS A 109 9.97 -14.57 12.93
C LYS A 109 9.96 -13.32 12.05
N VAL A 110 9.75 -13.54 10.75
CA VAL A 110 9.66 -12.48 9.75
C VAL A 110 8.20 -12.10 9.51
N THR A 111 7.87 -10.84 9.71
CA THR A 111 6.55 -10.24 9.47
C THR A 111 6.66 -9.24 8.33
N LEU A 112 5.89 -9.44 7.26
CA LEU A 112 5.79 -8.46 6.19
C LEU A 112 4.92 -7.29 6.66
N VAL A 113 5.30 -6.06 6.33
CA VAL A 113 4.51 -4.85 6.60
C VAL A 113 4.49 -4.03 5.34
N GLY A 114 3.33 -3.57 4.89
CA GLY A 114 3.26 -2.69 3.73
C GLY A 114 1.98 -1.90 3.65
N GLU A 115 2.06 -0.77 2.98
CA GLU A 115 0.96 0.19 2.80
C GLU A 115 0.57 0.29 1.32
N SER A 116 -0.74 0.39 1.01
CA SER A 116 -1.27 0.52 -0.36
C SER A 116 -0.74 -0.56 -1.31
N ALA A 117 0.10 -0.22 -2.30
CA ALA A 117 0.73 -1.20 -3.19
C ALA A 117 1.67 -2.16 -2.44
N GLY A 118 2.28 -1.70 -1.35
CA GLY A 118 3.02 -2.53 -0.41
C GLY A 118 2.10 -3.54 0.30
N ALA A 119 0.92 -3.10 0.75
CA ALA A 119 -0.10 -3.98 1.33
C ALA A 119 -0.63 -5.02 0.32
N ALA A 120 -0.84 -4.61 -0.94
CA ALA A 120 -1.14 -5.55 -2.02
C ALA A 120 0.00 -6.57 -2.23
N SER A 121 1.25 -6.12 -2.15
CA SER A 121 2.43 -7.00 -2.20
C SER A 121 2.46 -8.00 -1.04
N VAL A 122 2.13 -7.58 0.19
CA VAL A 122 1.98 -8.48 1.36
C VAL A 122 1.02 -9.62 1.04
N TYR A 123 -0.18 -9.30 0.52
CA TYR A 123 -1.15 -10.32 0.10
C TYR A 123 -0.67 -11.17 -1.09
N HIS A 124 0.01 -10.59 -2.09
CA HIS A 124 0.60 -11.39 -3.17
C HIS A 124 1.61 -12.42 -2.64
N HIS A 125 2.35 -12.09 -1.58
CA HIS A 125 3.28 -13.02 -0.95
C HIS A 125 2.57 -14.14 -0.16
N THR A 126 1.39 -13.90 0.43
CA THR A 126 0.62 -14.95 1.13
C THR A 126 0.11 -16.05 0.19
N ILE A 127 -0.15 -15.71 -1.07
CA ILE A 127 -0.64 -16.67 -2.07
C ILE A 127 0.47 -17.22 -2.99
N SER A 128 1.62 -16.55 -3.07
CA SER A 128 2.67 -16.92 -4.03
C SER A 128 3.51 -18.12 -3.55
N PRO A 129 3.63 -19.19 -4.36
CA PRO A 129 4.48 -20.33 -4.01
C PRO A 129 5.96 -19.95 -3.91
N LEU A 130 6.39 -18.89 -4.59
CA LEU A 130 7.79 -18.42 -4.55
C LEU A 130 8.18 -17.81 -3.20
N SER A 131 7.18 -17.41 -2.40
CA SER A 131 7.37 -16.76 -1.10
C SER A 131 7.16 -17.71 0.08
N LYS A 132 6.76 -18.96 -0.21
CA LYS A 132 6.42 -19.97 0.80
C LYS A 132 7.61 -20.22 1.73
N GLY A 133 7.37 -20.05 3.03
CA GLY A 133 8.38 -20.26 4.07
C GLY A 133 9.47 -19.19 4.12
N LEU A 134 9.28 -18.03 3.48
CA LEU A 134 10.18 -16.87 3.62
C LEU A 134 9.72 -15.87 4.68
N PHE A 135 8.47 -15.96 5.10
CA PHE A 135 7.87 -15.11 6.14
C PHE A 135 6.80 -15.89 6.92
N HIS A 136 6.32 -15.30 8.01
CA HIS A 136 5.48 -15.97 9.01
C HIS A 136 4.18 -15.23 9.27
N ARG A 137 4.18 -13.89 9.14
CA ARG A 137 3.00 -13.03 9.34
C ARG A 137 3.00 -11.88 8.33
N GLY A 138 1.85 -11.24 8.16
CA GLY A 138 1.70 -10.06 7.31
C GLY A 138 0.78 -9.02 7.93
N ILE A 139 1.19 -7.75 7.86
CA ILE A 139 0.37 -6.57 8.17
C ILE A 139 0.18 -5.80 6.86
N ALA A 140 -1.08 -5.63 6.46
CA ALA A 140 -1.46 -5.00 5.20
C ALA A 140 -2.27 -3.74 5.49
N GLU A 141 -1.65 -2.58 5.30
CA GLU A 141 -2.20 -1.26 5.65
C GLU A 141 -2.87 -0.65 4.42
N SER A 142 -4.19 -0.46 4.49
CA SER A 142 -4.96 0.18 3.43
C SER A 142 -4.71 -0.40 2.02
N GLY A 143 -4.63 -1.73 1.90
CA GLY A 143 -4.50 -2.41 0.61
C GLY A 143 -4.59 -3.94 0.66
N SER A 144 -4.92 -4.55 -0.47
CA SER A 144 -4.93 -6.01 -0.64
C SER A 144 -4.73 -6.42 -2.10
N SER A 145 -4.46 -7.71 -2.34
CA SER A 145 -4.38 -8.26 -3.70
C SER A 145 -5.72 -8.22 -4.45
N TYR A 146 -6.85 -8.00 -3.78
CA TYR A 146 -8.20 -7.97 -4.39
C TYR A 146 -8.71 -6.55 -4.65
N ASN A 147 -7.92 -5.52 -4.33
CA ASN A 147 -8.29 -4.13 -4.61
C ASN A 147 -8.44 -3.91 -6.12
N MET A 148 -9.38 -3.06 -6.53
CA MET A 148 -9.76 -2.91 -7.95
C MET A 148 -8.66 -2.41 -8.90
N ARG A 149 -7.63 -1.74 -8.40
CA ARG A 149 -6.43 -1.39 -9.19
C ARG A 149 -5.35 -2.48 -9.17
N CYS A 150 -5.56 -3.53 -8.40
CA CYS A 150 -4.71 -4.71 -8.31
C CYS A 150 -5.31 -5.90 -9.07
N ILE A 151 -6.65 -5.94 -9.28
CA ILE A 151 -7.39 -6.90 -10.15
C ILE A 151 -8.69 -6.22 -10.71
N MET A 152 -9.06 -6.44 -11.98
CA MET A 152 -10.33 -5.95 -12.58
C MET A 152 -11.25 -7.12 -13.01
N PRO A 153 -12.41 -7.34 -12.35
CA PRO A 153 -13.35 -8.41 -12.73
C PRO A 153 -14.19 -8.09 -14.00
N PRO A 154 -14.55 -9.08 -14.84
CA PRO A 154 -15.50 -8.89 -15.94
C PRO A 154 -16.90 -8.48 -15.44
N GLY A 155 -17.54 -7.51 -16.11
CA GLY A 155 -18.92 -7.09 -15.82
C GLY A 155 -19.06 -5.80 -14.99
N MET A 156 -18.13 -5.52 -14.08
CA MET A 156 -18.18 -4.31 -13.22
C MET A 156 -18.05 -3.00 -14.00
N ALA A 157 -17.29 -3.00 -15.10
CA ALA A 157 -17.20 -1.84 -16.00
C ALA A 157 -18.54 -1.50 -16.68
N LYS A 158 -19.35 -2.53 -16.99
CA LYS A 158 -20.66 -2.37 -17.63
C LYS A 158 -21.68 -1.78 -16.67
N GLU A 159 -21.70 -2.27 -15.43
CA GLU A 159 -22.61 -1.78 -14.38
C GLU A 159 -22.35 -0.30 -14.06
N ARG A 160 -21.08 0.09 -13.95
CA ARG A 160 -20.70 1.49 -13.70
C ARG A 160 -21.02 2.42 -14.85
N ALA A 161 -20.82 1.97 -16.08
CA ALA A 161 -21.21 2.73 -17.27
C ALA A 161 -22.73 2.93 -17.34
N GLN A 162 -23.51 1.92 -16.95
CA GLN A 162 -24.98 2.02 -16.87
C GLN A 162 -25.44 2.98 -15.76
N LYS A 163 -24.76 2.99 -14.60
CA LYS A 163 -25.09 3.89 -13.51
C LYS A 163 -24.76 5.35 -13.82
N LEU A 164 -23.62 5.61 -14.46
CA LEU A 164 -23.30 6.94 -14.97
C LEU A 164 -24.32 7.41 -16.01
N ALA A 165 -24.70 6.53 -16.95
CA ALA A 165 -25.73 6.82 -17.93
C ALA A 165 -27.07 7.16 -17.27
N GLU A 166 -27.45 6.52 -16.17
CA GLU A 166 -28.64 6.88 -15.40
C GLU A 166 -28.55 8.27 -14.77
N LEU A 167 -27.43 8.60 -14.11
CA LEU A 167 -27.24 9.87 -13.41
C LEU A 167 -27.30 11.08 -14.35
N VAL A 168 -26.82 10.94 -15.59
CA VAL A 168 -26.86 12.01 -16.59
C VAL A 168 -28.05 11.90 -17.56
N SER A 169 -29.08 11.13 -17.19
CA SER A 169 -30.30 10.93 -17.99
C SER A 169 -30.07 10.35 -19.40
N CYS A 170 -29.03 9.54 -19.55
CA CYS A 170 -28.65 8.79 -20.74
C CYS A 170 -28.89 7.27 -20.63
N ARG A 171 -29.66 6.78 -19.64
CA ARG A 171 -30.00 5.34 -19.54
C ARG A 171 -30.79 4.90 -20.77
N LYS A 172 -30.26 3.93 -21.53
CA LYS A 172 -30.89 3.32 -22.72
C LYS A 172 -30.81 1.80 -22.66
N ASN A 173 -31.68 1.14 -23.42
CA ASN A 173 -31.77 -0.33 -23.46
C ASN A 173 -30.63 -0.97 -24.27
N ASN A 174 -29.95 -0.20 -25.14
CA ASN A 174 -28.76 -0.64 -25.84
C ASN A 174 -27.56 0.28 -25.55
N SER A 175 -26.36 -0.31 -25.57
CA SER A 175 -25.13 0.39 -25.22
C SER A 175 -24.76 1.48 -26.22
N LYS A 176 -25.08 1.30 -27.50
CA LYS A 176 -24.74 2.26 -28.56
C LYS A 176 -25.49 3.58 -28.39
N GLU A 177 -26.79 3.54 -28.10
CA GLU A 177 -27.60 4.73 -27.83
C GLU A 177 -27.22 5.41 -26.51
N ALA A 178 -26.87 4.63 -25.49
CA ALA A 178 -26.35 5.17 -24.24
C ALA A 178 -25.03 5.93 -24.48
N THR A 179 -24.12 5.34 -25.26
CA THR A 179 -22.85 5.97 -25.64
C THR A 179 -23.05 7.22 -26.50
N ASP A 180 -23.91 7.17 -27.52
CA ASP A 180 -24.21 8.31 -28.38
C ASP A 180 -24.86 9.48 -27.62
N CYS A 181 -25.60 9.18 -26.55
CA CYS A 181 -26.13 10.18 -25.61
C CYS A 181 -25.02 10.78 -24.75
N LEU A 182 -24.16 9.93 -24.15
CA LEU A 182 -23.05 10.35 -23.30
C LEU A 182 -22.06 11.26 -24.05
N LEU A 183 -21.76 10.95 -25.31
CA LEU A 183 -20.86 11.73 -26.17
C LEU A 183 -21.40 13.13 -26.52
N LYS A 184 -22.69 13.39 -26.28
CA LYS A 184 -23.35 14.68 -26.51
C LYS A 184 -23.50 15.50 -25.22
N LYS A 185 -23.13 14.96 -24.06
CA LYS A 185 -23.17 15.66 -22.77
C LYS A 185 -21.97 16.59 -22.62
N ASP A 186 -22.16 17.66 -21.85
CA ASP A 186 -21.06 18.55 -21.52
C ASP A 186 -20.02 17.83 -20.64
N ALA A 187 -18.74 18.02 -20.94
CA ALA A 187 -17.67 17.34 -20.22
C ALA A 187 -17.66 17.70 -18.72
N LYS A 188 -18.09 18.91 -18.32
CA LYS A 188 -18.22 19.29 -16.90
C LYS A 188 -19.44 18.66 -16.23
N GLU A 189 -20.51 18.38 -16.97
CA GLU A 189 -21.68 17.63 -16.47
C GLU A 189 -21.29 16.17 -16.17
N LEU A 190 -20.53 15.54 -17.07
CA LEU A 190 -20.02 14.17 -16.87
C LEU A 190 -19.03 14.09 -15.69
N VAL A 191 -18.17 15.09 -15.54
CA VAL A 191 -17.17 15.17 -14.47
C VAL A 191 -17.79 15.64 -13.13
N GLY A 192 -18.87 16.41 -13.17
CA GLY A 192 -19.57 16.95 -11.99
C GLY A 192 -20.21 15.89 -11.09
N HIS A 193 -20.48 14.70 -11.63
CA HIS A 193 -20.97 13.55 -10.88
C HIS A 193 -19.84 12.60 -10.40
N MET A 194 -18.56 12.98 -10.51
CA MET A 194 -17.46 12.20 -9.92
C MET A 194 -17.55 12.10 -8.40
N GLU A 195 -18.15 13.08 -7.72
CA GLU A 195 -18.32 13.04 -6.26
C GLU A 195 -19.47 12.13 -5.80
N ASP A 196 -20.50 11.88 -6.63
CA ASP A 196 -21.55 10.88 -6.33
C ASP A 196 -21.00 9.44 -6.41
N PHE A 197 -19.78 9.27 -6.91
CA PHE A 197 -18.96 8.07 -6.87
C PHE A 197 -18.03 8.05 -5.63
N ARG A 198 -18.56 8.37 -4.44
CA ARG A 198 -17.84 8.28 -3.15
C ARG A 198 -17.40 6.87 -2.73
N ALA A 199 -17.50 5.86 -3.57
CA ALA A 199 -16.92 4.55 -3.27
C ALA A 199 -15.42 4.49 -3.58
N TYR A 200 -14.64 5.57 -3.47
CA TYR A 200 -13.17 5.46 -3.60
C TYR A 200 -12.63 4.55 -2.50
N THR A 201 -12.99 4.80 -1.24
CA THR A 201 -12.63 3.95 -0.10
C THR A 201 -13.16 2.52 -0.30
N ASP A 202 -14.45 2.38 -0.57
CA ASP A 202 -15.09 1.06 -0.64
C ASP A 202 -14.64 0.23 -1.85
N SER A 203 -14.59 0.83 -3.04
CA SER A 203 -14.25 0.13 -4.26
C SER A 203 -12.75 0.01 -4.54
N TRP A 204 -11.91 0.91 -3.99
CA TRP A 204 -10.46 0.82 -4.17
C TRP A 204 -9.77 0.08 -3.04
N TYR A 205 -10.34 0.08 -1.83
CA TYR A 205 -9.68 -0.48 -0.65
C TYR A 205 -10.55 -1.47 0.12
N THR A 206 -11.64 -1.01 0.74
CA THR A 206 -12.40 -1.77 1.75
C THR A 206 -12.93 -3.11 1.23
N SER A 207 -13.58 -3.14 0.06
CA SER A 207 -14.15 -4.37 -0.50
C SER A 207 -13.07 -5.42 -0.79
N GLY A 208 -11.95 -5.00 -1.37
CA GLY A 208 -10.83 -5.90 -1.66
C GLY A 208 -10.21 -6.46 -0.38
N ILE A 209 -10.03 -5.61 0.64
CA ILE A 209 -9.51 -6.02 1.95
C ILE A 209 -10.41 -7.07 2.59
N PHE A 210 -11.73 -6.86 2.61
CA PHE A 210 -12.66 -7.85 3.17
C PHE A 210 -12.67 -9.16 2.37
N ASP A 211 -12.64 -9.10 1.03
CA ASP A 211 -12.57 -10.29 0.18
C ASP A 211 -11.29 -11.09 0.41
N ALA A 212 -10.15 -10.40 0.57
CA ALA A 212 -8.86 -11.02 0.83
C ALA A 212 -8.83 -11.69 2.21
N ALA A 213 -9.35 -10.99 3.22
CA ALA A 213 -9.41 -11.49 4.59
C ALA A 213 -10.36 -12.69 4.75
N ASN A 214 -11.54 -12.66 4.12
CA ASN A 214 -12.50 -13.78 4.15
C ASN A 214 -11.96 -15.07 3.52
N LYS A 215 -10.95 -14.95 2.64
CA LYS A 215 -10.29 -16.08 1.99
C LYS A 215 -8.99 -16.50 2.69
N HIS A 216 -8.52 -15.72 3.65
CA HIS A 216 -7.33 -16.06 4.42
C HIS A 216 -7.64 -17.23 5.37
N THR A 217 -6.70 -18.17 5.50
CA THR A 217 -6.92 -19.43 6.23
C THR A 217 -6.35 -19.43 7.65
N GLY A 218 -5.52 -18.44 8.00
CA GLY A 218 -5.02 -18.21 9.36
C GLY A 218 -5.77 -17.07 10.07
N ASP A 219 -5.34 -16.76 11.29
CA ASP A 219 -5.93 -15.71 12.11
C ASP A 219 -5.89 -14.34 11.42
N VAL A 220 -6.99 -13.60 11.51
CA VAL A 220 -7.15 -12.27 10.90
C VAL A 220 -7.62 -11.28 11.95
N TYR A 221 -6.92 -10.15 12.03
CA TYR A 221 -7.26 -9.03 12.90
C TYR A 221 -7.48 -7.79 12.03
N PHE A 222 -8.64 -7.17 12.19
CA PHE A 222 -8.97 -5.93 11.50
C PHE A 222 -8.75 -4.72 12.41
N TYR A 223 -8.27 -3.63 11.81
CA TYR A 223 -8.36 -2.31 12.42
C TYR A 223 -9.08 -1.36 11.48
N TYR A 224 -9.73 -0.35 12.05
CA TYR A 224 -10.27 0.79 11.34
C TYR A 224 -9.59 2.03 11.90
N PHE A 225 -8.87 2.76 11.04
CA PHE A 225 -8.15 3.96 11.44
C PHE A 225 -9.01 5.18 11.19
N ASP A 226 -9.50 5.81 12.25
CA ASP A 226 -10.38 6.98 12.21
C ASP A 226 -9.77 8.23 12.85
N TYR A 227 -8.52 8.14 13.31
CA TYR A 227 -7.84 9.23 13.95
C TYR A 227 -7.32 10.25 12.93
N ARG A 228 -7.59 11.53 13.18
CA ARG A 228 -7.07 12.65 12.38
C ARG A 228 -6.25 13.58 13.27
N GLY A 229 -4.94 13.42 13.23
CA GLY A 229 -3.98 14.24 13.97
C GLY A 229 -3.63 15.57 13.31
N GLU A 230 -2.59 16.21 13.85
CA GLU A 230 -2.02 17.45 13.32
C GLU A 230 -1.53 17.26 11.88
N PHE A 231 -0.92 16.11 11.62
CA PHE A 231 -0.41 15.75 10.31
C PHE A 231 -1.41 14.83 9.64
N SER A 232 -2.10 15.34 8.64
CA SER A 232 -2.92 14.55 7.72
C SER A 232 -2.51 14.87 6.30
N PHE A 233 -2.40 13.84 5.47
CA PHE A 233 -2.04 13.98 4.06
C PHE A 233 -3.10 14.76 3.29
N PHE A 234 -4.37 14.75 3.74
CA PHE A 234 -5.44 15.48 3.06
C PHE A 234 -6.40 16.25 3.99
N PRO A 235 -6.64 17.55 3.75
CA PRO A 235 -5.76 18.44 2.99
C PRO A 235 -4.42 18.57 3.75
N SER A 236 -3.33 18.59 3.00
CA SER A 236 -1.97 18.62 3.55
C SER A 236 -1.79 19.72 4.61
N GLY A 237 -1.08 19.37 5.69
CA GLY A 237 -0.67 20.33 6.72
C GLY A 237 -1.74 20.63 7.78
N GLY A 238 -2.56 19.64 8.15
CA GLY A 238 -3.46 19.72 9.31
C GLY A 238 -4.70 20.57 9.12
N ASN A 239 -4.83 21.26 7.98
CA ASN A 239 -6.03 22.01 7.65
C ASN A 239 -7.25 21.07 7.66
N LYS A 240 -8.34 21.51 8.26
CA LYS A 240 -9.64 20.83 8.17
C LYS A 240 -10.49 21.66 7.23
N THR A 241 -10.93 21.07 6.14
CA THR A 241 -11.98 21.68 5.30
C THR A 241 -13.30 21.01 5.63
N GLN A 242 -14.42 21.68 5.35
CA GLN A 242 -15.75 21.06 5.49
C GLN A 242 -15.91 19.77 4.66
N TYR A 243 -15.02 19.55 3.69
CA TYR A 243 -15.02 18.38 2.80
C TYR A 243 -14.05 17.27 3.24
N ALA A 244 -13.19 17.51 4.23
CA ALA A 244 -12.16 16.58 4.68
C ALA A 244 -12.06 16.59 6.21
N ILE A 245 -13.01 15.89 6.85
CA ILE A 245 -13.19 15.89 8.31
C ILE A 245 -12.61 14.66 9.02
N GLY A 246 -12.21 13.61 8.28
CA GLY A 246 -11.74 12.34 8.84
C GLY A 246 -10.30 11.99 8.47
N ALA A 247 -9.85 10.79 8.87
CA ALA A 247 -8.56 10.24 8.46
C ALA A 247 -8.50 10.04 6.94
N SER A 248 -7.33 10.29 6.36
CA SER A 248 -7.04 10.10 4.95
C SER A 248 -6.29 8.79 4.73
N HIS A 249 -6.35 8.28 3.49
CA HIS A 249 -5.45 7.21 3.05
C HIS A 249 -3.99 7.59 3.36
N THR A 250 -3.21 6.66 3.93
CA THR A 250 -1.83 6.85 4.43
C THR A 250 -1.66 7.65 5.71
N ASP A 251 -2.71 8.12 6.37
CA ASP A 251 -2.52 8.85 7.64
C ASP A 251 -1.96 7.93 8.74
N GLU A 252 -2.24 6.62 8.71
CA GLU A 252 -1.74 5.67 9.72
C GLU A 252 -0.21 5.52 9.71
N ILE A 253 0.42 5.61 8.53
CA ILE A 253 1.87 5.41 8.41
C ILE A 253 2.67 6.57 9.03
N ILE A 254 2.06 7.75 9.22
CA ILE A 254 2.69 8.90 9.88
C ILE A 254 3.14 8.53 11.30
N TYR A 255 2.38 7.65 11.94
CA TYR A 255 2.55 7.27 13.33
C TYR A 255 3.46 6.04 13.52
N LEU A 256 3.84 5.37 12.42
CA LEU A 256 4.73 4.21 12.41
C LEU A 256 6.10 4.56 11.83
N TRP A 257 6.14 5.41 10.82
CA TRP A 257 7.33 5.74 10.04
C TRP A 257 7.60 7.24 10.11
N HIS A 258 8.73 7.62 10.70
CA HIS A 258 9.11 9.03 10.84
C HIS A 258 9.29 9.68 9.47
N ASN A 259 8.78 10.90 9.32
CA ASN A 259 8.95 11.70 8.12
C ASN A 259 9.46 13.10 8.47
N LYS A 260 10.78 13.29 8.38
CA LYS A 260 11.46 14.56 8.65
C LYS A 260 10.96 15.77 7.83
N ASN A 261 10.32 15.56 6.69
CA ASN A 261 9.89 16.63 5.79
C ASN A 261 8.41 17.01 5.97
N PHE A 262 7.65 16.23 6.73
CA PHE A 262 6.19 16.41 6.86
C PHE A 262 5.76 16.36 8.33
N ALA A 263 5.91 15.21 8.97
CA ALA A 263 5.56 14.97 10.38
C ALA A 263 6.85 14.75 11.18
N SER A 264 7.66 15.81 11.29
CA SER A 264 9.04 15.69 11.78
C SER A 264 9.13 15.53 13.30
N ASN A 265 8.10 15.93 14.05
CA ASN A 265 8.08 15.89 15.50
C ASN A 265 6.64 15.76 16.04
N LEU A 266 6.17 14.51 16.22
CA LEU A 266 4.88 14.24 16.85
C LEU A 266 4.88 14.66 18.33
N LYS A 267 3.77 15.23 18.80
CA LYS A 267 3.59 15.69 20.18
C LYS A 267 2.17 15.40 20.67
N GLY A 268 1.97 15.46 21.98
CA GLY A 268 0.63 15.30 22.57
C GLY A 268 -0.02 13.99 22.15
N GLU A 269 -1.28 14.07 21.72
CA GLU A 269 -2.08 12.90 21.30
C GLU A 269 -1.48 12.16 20.10
N ASP A 270 -0.84 12.87 19.16
CA ASP A 270 -0.18 12.25 18.00
C ASP A 270 0.96 11.33 18.43
N LEU A 271 1.76 11.75 19.42
CA LEU A 271 2.86 10.95 19.96
C LEU A 271 2.34 9.75 20.74
N GLU A 272 1.28 9.92 21.54
CA GLU A 272 0.68 8.83 22.30
C GLU A 272 0.04 7.78 21.39
N LEU A 273 -0.59 8.21 20.28
CA LEU A 273 -1.06 7.28 19.26
C LEU A 273 0.09 6.54 18.58
N SER A 274 1.16 7.24 18.22
CA SER A 274 2.35 6.61 17.62
C SER A 274 2.92 5.50 18.51
N LYS A 275 3.12 5.77 19.81
CA LYS A 275 3.56 4.74 20.76
C LYS A 275 2.61 3.54 20.79
N LYS A 276 1.29 3.79 20.79
CA LYS A 276 0.29 2.73 20.81
C LYS A 276 0.33 1.87 19.53
N LEU A 277 0.42 2.50 18.35
CA LEU A 277 0.49 1.80 17.08
C LEU A 277 1.80 1.01 16.92
N VAL A 278 2.94 1.62 17.24
CA VAL A 278 4.24 0.93 17.27
C VAL A 278 4.16 -0.32 18.15
N LYS A 279 3.57 -0.20 19.33
CA LYS A 279 3.40 -1.33 20.23
C LYS A 279 2.52 -2.42 19.63
N ILE A 280 1.37 -2.07 19.04
CA ILE A 280 0.47 -3.04 18.39
C ILE A 280 1.19 -3.80 17.26
N TRP A 281 1.88 -3.08 16.37
CA TRP A 281 2.58 -3.67 15.21
C TRP A 281 3.71 -4.60 15.64
N THR A 282 4.50 -4.16 16.63
CA THR A 282 5.65 -4.93 17.11
C THR A 282 5.20 -6.11 17.98
N ASP A 283 4.15 -5.98 18.78
CA ASP A 283 3.57 -7.10 19.54
C ASP A 283 2.98 -8.17 18.59
N PHE A 284 2.28 -7.77 17.52
CA PHE A 284 1.84 -8.71 16.48
C PHE A 284 3.02 -9.46 15.84
N ALA A 285 4.12 -8.76 15.54
CA ALA A 285 5.31 -9.40 15.00
C ALA A 285 5.98 -10.37 15.99
N LYS A 286 5.99 -10.02 17.28
CA LYS A 286 6.57 -10.83 18.37
C LYS A 286 5.74 -12.08 18.66
N PHE A 287 4.42 -11.92 18.74
CA PHE A 287 3.53 -12.90 19.36
C PHE A 287 2.52 -13.53 18.39
N GLY A 288 2.08 -12.81 17.35
CA GLY A 288 0.94 -13.20 16.53
C GLY A 288 -0.33 -12.67 17.14
#